data_AF-A0A2V6NB89-F1
#
_entry.id   AF-A0A2V6NB89-F1
#
_cell.length_a   1.000
_cell.length_b   1.000
_cell.length_c   1.000
_cell.angle_alpha   90.00
_cell.angle_beta   90.00
_cell.angle_gamma   90.00
#
_symmetry.space_group_name_H-M   'P 1'
#
loop_
_entity.id
_entity.type
_entity.pdbx_description
1 polymer ?
#
loop_
_entity_poly.entity_id
_entity_poly.type
_entity_poly.pdbx_seq_one_letter_code
_entity_poly.pdbx_strand_id
1 'polypeptide(L)' 'VAEQDFPGDIVLDPFMGSGSTCVAARRLGRQFIGIDLNPEFCAYAGHRIAATPVEPVVMSGKRPTERPAPQLSLF' A
#
# COMPACT_ATOMS: atom_id res chain seq x y z
N VAL A 1 -10.82 -19.30 5.66
CA VAL A 1 -10.92 -18.00 4.98
C VAL A 1 -9.83 -18.01 3.92
N ALA A 2 -10.16 -17.86 2.63
CA ALA A 2 -9.12 -17.84 1.61
C ALA A 2 -8.20 -16.63 1.87
N GLU A 3 -6.89 -16.87 1.96
CA GLU A 3 -5.90 -15.79 1.85
C GLU A 3 -6.04 -15.20 0.44
N GLN A 4 -6.77 -14.09 0.33
CA GLN A 4 -6.83 -13.31 -0.89
C GLN A 4 -5.57 -12.45 -0.91
N ASP A 5 -4.55 -12.96 -1.59
CA ASP A 5 -3.46 -12.13 -2.06
C ASP A 5 -4.00 -11.28 -3.23
N PHE A 6 -3.76 -9.97 -3.17
CA PHE A 6 -4.15 -9.01 -4.19
C PHE A 6 -2.89 -8.39 -4.83
N PRO A 7 -2.19 -9.12 -5.70
CA PRO A 7 -0.99 -8.62 -6.36
C PRO A 7 -1.32 -7.37 -7.19
N GLY A 8 -0.64 -6.26 -6.90
CA GLY A 8 -0.79 -5.00 -7.66
C GLY A 8 -1.86 -4.04 -7.14
N ASP A 9 -2.55 -4.36 -6.04
CA ASP A 9 -3.53 -3.47 -5.42
C ASP A 9 -2.88 -2.33 -4.61
N ILE A 10 -3.64 -1.25 -4.44
CA ILE A 10 -3.23 -0.05 -3.71
C ILE A 10 -3.88 -0.07 -2.32
N VAL A 11 -3.08 0.03 -1.27
CA VAL A 11 -3.59 0.24 0.09
C VAL A 11 -4.01 1.70 0.26
N LEU A 12 -5.29 1.95 0.55
CA LEU A 12 -5.79 3.30 0.86
C LEU A 12 -5.97 3.47 2.36
N ASP A 13 -5.35 4.51 2.93
CA ASP A 13 -5.58 4.95 4.30
C ASP A 13 -6.04 6.42 4.32
N PRO A 14 -7.35 6.70 4.49
CA PRO A 14 -7.88 8.06 4.44
C PRO A 14 -7.63 8.88 5.73
N PHE A 15 -7.09 8.25 6.78
CA PHE A 15 -6.80 8.88 8.08
C PHE A 15 -5.42 8.43 8.57
N MET A 16 -4.41 8.60 7.72
CA MET A 16 -3.14 7.92 7.91
C MET A 16 -2.41 8.35 9.18
N GLY A 17 -2.66 9.57 9.69
CA GLY A 17 -2.01 10.13 10.87
C GLY A 17 -0.50 10.00 10.78
N SER A 18 0.07 9.26 11.73
CA SER A 18 1.51 8.99 11.75
C SER A 18 2.04 8.17 10.56
N GLY A 19 1.19 7.51 9.78
CA GLY A 19 1.55 6.75 8.58
C GLY A 19 1.86 5.26 8.81
N SER A 20 1.41 4.65 9.91
CA SER A 20 1.74 3.25 10.25
C SER A 20 1.28 2.24 9.18
N THR A 21 0.09 2.44 8.60
CA THR A 21 -0.40 1.63 7.47
C THR A 21 0.49 1.76 6.24
N CYS A 22 0.89 2.98 5.89
CA CYS A 22 1.77 3.26 4.76
C CYS A 22 3.17 2.68 4.97
N VAL A 23 3.71 2.74 6.20
CA VAL A 23 4.98 2.10 6.57
C VAL A 23 4.89 0.58 6.41
N ALA A 24 3.80 -0.05 6.86
CA ALA A 24 3.59 -1.49 6.68
C ALA A 24 3.49 -1.86 5.19
N ALA A 25 2.72 -1.10 4.40
CA ALA A 25 2.62 -1.29 2.95
C ALA A 25 3.99 -1.14 2.27
N ARG A 26 4.77 -0.14 2.67
CA ARG A 26 6.12 0.15 2.17
C ARG A 26 7.12 -0.96 2.48
N ARG A 27 7.05 -1.58 3.66
CA ARG A 27 7.86 -2.76 4.03
C ARG A 27 7.49 -3.96 3.17
N LEU A 28 6.18 -4.19 3.00
CA LEU A 28 5.62 -5.26 2.17
C LEU A 28 5.68 -4.96 0.67
N GLY A 29 6.47 -3.99 0.21
CA GLY A 29 6.59 -3.66 -1.22
C GLY A 29 5.28 -3.33 -1.95
N ARG A 30 4.20 -2.98 -1.22
CA ARG A 30 2.89 -2.65 -1.78
C ARG A 30 2.82 -1.17 -2.17
N GLN A 31 1.97 -0.88 -3.15
CA GLN A 31 1.57 0.50 -3.44
C GLN A 31 0.56 0.97 -2.37
N PHE A 32 0.57 2.26 -2.06
CA PHE A 32 -0.34 2.85 -1.08
C PHE A 32 -0.64 4.32 -1.39
N ILE A 33 -1.77 4.80 -0.87
CA ILE A 33 -2.16 6.21 -0.82
C ILE A 33 -2.57 6.49 0.63
N GLY A 34 -1.86 7.44 1.26
CA GLY A 34 -2.18 7.91 2.60
C GLY A 34 -2.68 9.35 2.54
N ILE A 35 -3.75 9.65 3.26
CA ILE A 35 -4.36 10.98 3.35
C ILE A 35 -4.49 11.35 4.82
N ASP A 36 -4.12 12.58 5.16
CA ASP A 36 -4.45 13.20 6.44
C ASP A 36 -4.77 14.68 6.21
N LEU A 37 -5.66 15.25 7.02
CA LEU A 37 -6.00 16.67 6.95
C LEU A 37 -4.93 17.56 7.55
N ASN A 38 -4.15 17.03 8.52
CA ASN A 38 -3.10 17.79 9.16
C ASN A 38 -1.78 17.67 8.34
N PRO A 39 -1.28 18.77 7.77
CA PRO A 39 -0.04 18.74 6.98
C PRO A 39 1.19 18.31 7.80
N GLU A 40 1.20 18.52 9.12
CA GLU A 40 2.29 18.06 9.99
C GLU A 40 2.33 16.53 10.07
N PHE A 41 1.17 15.87 10.13
CA PHE A 41 1.09 14.41 10.08
C PHE A 41 1.51 13.89 8.70
N CYS A 42 1.15 14.58 7.62
CA CYS A 42 1.63 14.25 6.28
C CYS A 42 3.16 14.30 6.16
N ALA A 43 3.79 15.36 6.67
CA ALA A 43 5.24 15.49 6.69
C ALA A 43 5.90 14.40 7.56
N TYR A 44 5.37 14.18 8.77
CA TYR A 44 5.88 13.18 9.70
C TYR A 44 5.78 11.74 9.13
N ALA A 45 4.62 11.38 8.57
CA ALA A 45 4.42 10.11 7.88
C ALA A 45 5.38 9.97 6.69
N GLY A 46 5.56 11.03 5.90
CA GLY A 46 6.51 11.07 4.78
C GLY A 46 7.94 10.74 5.20
N HIS A 47 8.41 11.32 6.31
CA HIS A 47 9.73 11.01 6.87
C HIS A 47 9.85 9.54 7.29
N ARG A 48 8.84 8.98 7.97
CA ARG A 48 8.82 7.56 8.37
C ARG A 48 8.85 6.63 7.16
N ILE A 49 8.07 6.94 6.14
CA ILE A 49 7.97 6.16 4.89
C ILE A 49 9.30 6.20 4.13
N ALA A 50 9.93 7.38 4.01
CA ALA A 50 11.21 7.54 3.34
C ALA A 50 12.35 6.78 4.04
N ALA A 51 12.33 6.73 5.38
CA ALA A 51 13.29 5.97 6.18
C ALA A 51 13.00 4.45 6.22
N THR A 52 11.89 3.98 5.64
CA THR A 52 11.48 2.58 5.67
C THR A 52 12.04 1.83 4.46
N PRO A 53 12.89 0.81 4.63
CA PRO A 53 13.39 -0.01 3.52
C PRO A 53 12.28 -0.88 2.92
N VAL A 54 12.42 -1.26 1.63
CA VAL A 54 11.53 -2.25 1.02
C VAL A 54 12.10 -3.59 1.44
N GLU A 55 11.32 -4.42 2.13
CA GLU A 55 11.73 -5.81 2.29
C GLU A 55 11.40 -6.55 0.98
N PRO A 56 12.35 -7.32 0.42
CA PRO A 56 12.06 -8.13 -0.75
C PRO A 56 10.97 -9.11 -0.36
N VAL A 57 9.78 -8.88 -0.90
CA VAL A 57 8.68 -9.79 -0.64
C VAL A 57 8.92 -11.04 -1.47
N VAL A 58 9.35 -12.12 -0.80
CA VAL A 58 9.30 -13.46 -1.38
C VAL A 58 7.85 -13.95 -1.25
N MET A 59 6.96 -13.41 -2.08
CA MET A 59 5.64 -13.98 -2.26
C MET A 59 5.81 -15.34 -2.96
N SER A 60 5.16 -16.37 -2.42
CA SER A 60 5.09 -17.69 -3.05
C SER A 60 4.43 -17.56 -4.43
N GLY A 61 5.23 -17.42 -5.49
CA GLY A 61 4.88 -17.86 -6.84
C GLY A 61 4.11 -16.92 -7.77
N LYS A 62 3.85 -15.65 -7.43
CA LYS A 62 3.33 -14.69 -8.43
C LYS A 62 4.15 -13.40 -8.39
N ARG A 63 4.77 -13.05 -9.53
CA ARG A 63 5.25 -11.68 -9.75
C ARG A 63 4.05 -10.74 -9.51
N PRO A 64 4.23 -9.48 -9.09
CA PRO A 64 3.20 -8.46 -9.20
C PRO A 64 2.88 -8.30 -10.70
N THR A 65 2.06 -9.19 -11.22
CA THR A 65 1.59 -9.18 -12.60
C THR A 65 0.54 -8.10 -12.67
N GLU A 66 0.65 -7.28 -13.71
CA GLU A 66 -0.26 -6.21 -14.10
C GLU A 66 -1.68 -6.37 -13.56
N ARG A 67 -2.24 -5.25 -13.07
CA ARG A 67 -3.64 -5.12 -12.71
C ARG A 67 -4.49 -5.85 -13.77
N PRO A 68 -5.26 -6.89 -13.42
CA PRO A 68 -6.17 -7.50 -14.38
C PRO A 68 -7.09 -6.41 -14.92
N ALA A 69 -7.29 -6.37 -16.24
CA ALA A 69 -8.09 -5.35 -16.89
C ALA A 69 -9.43 -5.20 -16.13
N PRO A 70 -9.86 -3.98 -15.79
CA PRO A 70 -11.09 -3.80 -15.04
C PRO A 70 -12.22 -4.48 -15.82
N GLN A 71 -12.82 -5.51 -15.24
CA GLN A 71 -14.03 -6.10 -15.77
C GLN A 71 -15.13 -5.07 -15.53
N LEU A 72 -15.41 -4.25 -16.54
CA LEU A 72 -16.58 -3.38 -16.55
C LEU A 72 -17.82 -4.27 -16.42
N SER A 73 -18.32 -4.47 -15.19
CA SER A 73 -19.66 -4.99 -15.00
C SER A 73 -20.62 -3.87 -15.38
N LEU A 74 -21.18 -3.97 -16.58
CA LEU A 74 -22.33 -3.20 -16.98
C LEU A 74 -23.50 -3.66 -16.09
N PHE A 75 -23.73 -2.95 -14.98
CA PHE A 75 -25.06 -2.87 -14.40
C PHE A 75 -25.89 -1.94 -15.28
#